data_AF-A0A370AN99-F1
#
_entry.id   AF-A0A370AN99-F1
#
_cell.length_a   1.000
_cell.length_b   1.000
_cell.length_c   1.000
_cell.angle_alpha   90.00
_cell.angle_beta   90.00
_cell.angle_gamma   90.00
#
_symmetry.space_group_name_H-M   'P 1'
#
loop_
_entity.id
_entity.type
_entity.pdbx_description
1 polymer ?
#
loop_
_entity_poly.entity_id
_entity_poly.type
_entity_poly.pdbx_seq_one_letter_code
_entity_poly.pdbx_strand_id
1 'polypeptide(L)'
;MKKKLILILIFLSIIGSAVAQSQDTELARLYARYAWDAYGSSRWQEFSDLVEKGLEYDGLNPDLLSFKGLEARSAGHYEEARQWFSKAFYSGYQAQHIKSRDILAWLFEMHFRLGNDSELESLYYTINEITRDSQEILFYTVMSLHRLGRTERAVKLAEEGVYRYQDQRFLILLSLWTDDKSYPGILSEYIERQGLLYPDLLARAVLSEENKNPSVLAYLYLEQENDLNSWYIRKTVLNLPVDDTDIPDFTDSRRIWPLKTLQSFVKEHPDMGLLMSELSYVSLDSSGDGIVDFSILKKGDEMIWELDFDQDGIADTRMVWDEFSVLQSVTYIQDDLKRSFYYYDYPYIERVDISGGLRNFREYHYLPGSFTFLMAEGDDALHVQLLMEPAGNAPVFTYESDILKNCFSLIDSVTEDEMKPFREYTVVDGMIRRFREDSNFDGQFDRTVLLENWLPYEGYRDIDSDGEFDLKEKYISGRFAGFVYEGRESRLEEYQDLWSRRRYQLWDFSKNGFYDALLEQKGDGSWDELLIEQ
;
A
#
# COMPACT_ATOMS: atom_id res chain seq x y z
N MET A 1 70.89 27.15 -53.51
CA MET A 1 70.53 25.87 -52.83
C MET A 1 70.16 26.01 -51.35
N LYS A 2 70.87 26.79 -50.51
CA LYS A 2 70.62 26.86 -49.06
C LYS A 2 69.19 27.27 -48.62
N LYS A 3 68.52 28.18 -49.31
CA LYS A 3 67.13 28.60 -48.96
C LYS A 3 66.05 27.54 -49.19
N LYS A 4 66.23 26.63 -50.16
CA LYS A 4 65.27 25.53 -50.42
C LYS A 4 65.38 24.40 -49.38
N LEU A 5 66.58 24.17 -48.84
CA LEU A 5 66.82 23.13 -47.83
C LEU A 5 66.20 23.49 -46.46
N ILE A 6 66.24 24.77 -46.08
CA ILE A 6 65.64 25.28 -44.83
C ILE A 6 64.11 25.18 -44.88
N LEU A 7 63.49 25.49 -46.03
CA LEU A 7 62.05 25.39 -46.19
C LEU A 7 61.56 23.92 -46.06
N ILE A 8 62.32 22.96 -46.59
CA ILE A 8 62.02 21.53 -46.51
C ILE A 8 62.20 20.99 -45.09
N LEU A 9 63.22 21.44 -44.35
CA LEU A 9 63.42 21.08 -42.94
C LEU A 9 62.31 21.64 -42.03
N ILE A 10 61.87 22.87 -42.27
CA ILE A 10 60.72 23.45 -41.57
C ILE A 10 59.46 22.65 -41.91
N PHE A 11 59.22 22.35 -43.18
CA PHE A 11 58.05 21.57 -43.61
C PHE A 11 58.07 20.13 -43.04
N LEU A 12 59.23 19.46 -43.00
CA LEU A 12 59.39 18.15 -42.36
C LEU A 12 59.24 18.20 -40.84
N SER A 13 59.68 19.28 -40.18
CA SER A 13 59.44 19.46 -38.75
C SER A 13 57.96 19.71 -38.43
N ILE A 14 57.24 20.42 -39.29
CA ILE A 14 55.79 20.66 -39.17
C ILE A 14 55.02 19.36 -39.43
N ILE A 15 55.38 18.60 -40.47
CA ILE A 15 54.77 17.29 -40.77
C ILE A 15 55.06 16.28 -39.66
N GLY A 16 56.30 16.19 -39.17
CA GLY A 16 56.66 15.30 -38.07
C GLY A 16 55.92 15.62 -36.77
N SER A 17 55.76 16.91 -36.45
CA SER A 17 54.97 17.36 -35.29
C SER A 17 53.48 17.06 -35.46
N ALA A 18 52.93 17.22 -36.67
CA ALA A 18 51.53 16.90 -36.95
C ALA A 18 51.23 15.39 -36.89
N VAL A 19 52.15 14.54 -37.33
CA VAL A 19 52.00 13.08 -37.27
C VAL A 19 52.12 12.58 -35.82
N ALA A 20 53.07 13.09 -35.03
CA ALA A 20 53.20 12.75 -33.61
C ALA A 20 51.95 13.17 -32.82
N GLN A 21 51.46 14.40 -33.05
CA GLN A 21 50.23 14.90 -32.43
C GLN A 21 49.00 14.04 -32.76
N SER A 22 48.94 13.44 -33.96
CA SER A 22 47.86 12.52 -34.33
C SER A 22 47.90 11.17 -33.59
N GLN A 23 49.09 10.65 -33.28
CA GLN A 23 49.25 9.37 -32.56
C GLN A 23 48.94 9.52 -31.06
N ASP A 24 49.41 10.59 -30.43
CA ASP A 24 49.12 10.87 -29.01
C ASP A 24 47.62 11.08 -28.78
N THR A 25 46.93 11.74 -29.72
CA THR A 25 45.47 11.93 -29.67
C THR A 25 44.72 10.58 -29.76
N GLU A 26 45.17 9.65 -30.61
CA GLU A 26 44.55 8.32 -30.72
C GLU A 26 44.79 7.47 -29.47
N LEU A 27 45.99 7.53 -28.89
CA LEU A 27 46.32 6.88 -27.61
C LEU A 27 45.42 7.42 -26.48
N ALA A 28 45.28 8.73 -26.35
CA ALA A 28 44.41 9.32 -25.34
C ALA A 28 42.94 8.90 -25.51
N ARG A 29 42.43 8.80 -26.74
CA ARG A 29 41.08 8.26 -27.00
C ARG A 29 40.95 6.80 -26.58
N LEU A 30 41.99 5.99 -26.82
CA LEU A 30 42.00 4.60 -26.37
C LEU A 30 41.95 4.50 -24.85
N TYR A 31 42.73 5.32 -24.13
CA TYR A 31 42.65 5.43 -22.68
C TYR A 31 41.27 5.91 -22.20
N ALA A 32 40.68 6.91 -22.85
CA ALA A 32 39.35 7.40 -22.53
C ALA A 32 38.30 6.29 -22.66
N ARG A 33 38.39 5.47 -23.70
CA ARG A 33 37.50 4.33 -23.90
C ARG A 33 37.63 3.29 -22.78
N TYR A 34 38.86 2.92 -22.40
CA TYR A 34 39.08 1.96 -21.33
C TYR A 34 38.69 2.52 -19.96
N ALA A 35 38.94 3.80 -19.71
CA ALA A 35 38.49 4.48 -18.52
C ALA A 35 36.95 4.44 -18.43
N TRP A 36 36.24 4.75 -19.51
CA TRP A 36 34.78 4.71 -19.53
C TRP A 36 34.21 3.31 -19.21
N ASP A 37 34.85 2.25 -19.73
CA ASP A 37 34.50 0.86 -19.41
C ASP A 37 34.76 0.50 -17.93
N ALA A 38 35.89 0.94 -17.38
CA ALA A 38 36.22 0.77 -15.97
C ALA A 38 35.23 1.51 -15.06
N TYR A 39 34.82 2.72 -15.43
CA TYR A 39 33.79 3.51 -14.75
C TYR A 39 32.44 2.77 -14.73
N GLY A 40 31.96 2.29 -15.89
CA GLY A 40 30.71 1.53 -15.97
C GLY A 40 30.74 0.21 -15.17
N SER A 41 31.93 -0.36 -14.95
CA SER A 41 32.14 -1.58 -14.17
C SER A 41 32.46 -1.31 -12.68
N SER A 42 32.38 -0.06 -12.21
CA SER A 42 32.72 0.35 -10.84
C SER A 42 34.17 0.01 -10.40
N ARG A 43 35.11 -0.10 -11.35
CA ARG A 43 36.55 -0.34 -11.09
C ARG A 43 37.30 0.98 -10.89
N TRP A 44 37.06 1.64 -9.76
CA TRP A 44 37.48 3.03 -9.51
C TRP A 44 39.00 3.29 -9.59
N GLN A 45 39.82 2.39 -9.03
CA GLN A 45 41.28 2.57 -9.07
C GLN A 45 41.82 2.48 -10.51
N GLU A 46 41.33 1.51 -11.28
CA GLU A 46 41.71 1.34 -12.68
C GLU A 46 41.25 2.51 -13.54
N PHE A 47 40.03 3.00 -13.30
CA PHE A 47 39.50 4.21 -13.93
C PHE A 47 40.46 5.39 -13.72
N SER A 48 40.87 5.64 -12.48
CA SER A 48 41.76 6.77 -12.15
C SER A 48 43.12 6.67 -12.84
N ASP A 49 43.76 5.50 -12.77
CA ASP A 49 45.06 5.24 -13.39
C ASP A 49 45.01 5.43 -14.92
N LEU A 50 43.91 5.00 -15.56
CA LEU A 50 43.71 5.15 -17.00
C LEU A 50 43.46 6.60 -17.40
N VAL A 51 42.73 7.36 -16.58
CA VAL A 51 42.48 8.79 -16.81
C VAL A 51 43.78 9.58 -16.75
N GLU A 52 44.61 9.35 -15.73
CA GLU A 52 45.90 10.03 -15.59
C GLU A 52 46.84 9.75 -16.75
N LYS A 53 47.01 8.46 -17.10
CA LYS A 53 47.83 8.06 -18.24
C LYS A 53 47.33 8.64 -19.56
N GLY A 54 46.01 8.66 -19.78
CA GLY A 54 45.44 9.23 -20.99
C GLY A 54 45.76 10.72 -21.14
N LEU A 55 45.70 11.48 -20.04
CA LEU A 55 46.00 12.91 -20.03
C LEU A 55 47.48 13.23 -20.25
N GLU A 56 48.40 12.28 -20.01
CA GLU A 56 49.82 12.43 -20.38
C GLU A 56 50.02 12.51 -21.90
N TYR A 57 49.16 11.84 -22.67
CA TYR A 57 49.20 11.86 -24.14
C TYR A 57 48.44 13.05 -24.73
N ASP A 58 47.24 13.33 -24.23
CA ASP A 58 46.44 14.49 -24.66
C ASP A 58 45.76 15.17 -23.47
N GLY A 59 46.42 16.19 -22.94
CA GLY A 59 45.91 16.98 -21.82
C GLY A 59 44.69 17.84 -22.14
N LEU A 60 44.24 17.88 -23.40
CA LEU A 60 43.03 18.61 -23.83
C LEU A 60 41.88 17.67 -24.23
N ASN A 61 42.04 16.36 -24.05
CA ASN A 61 41.00 15.40 -24.38
C ASN A 61 39.74 15.62 -23.51
N PRO A 62 38.58 15.96 -24.12
CA PRO A 62 37.40 16.36 -23.35
C PRO A 62 36.75 15.22 -22.56
N ASP A 63 36.87 13.96 -23.00
CA ASP A 63 36.36 12.81 -22.22
C ASP A 63 37.19 12.64 -20.94
N LEU A 64 38.51 12.60 -21.07
CA LEU A 64 39.43 12.43 -19.93
C LEU A 64 39.35 13.59 -18.93
N LEU A 65 39.23 14.83 -19.44
CA LEU A 65 39.02 16.00 -18.59
C LEU A 65 37.67 15.91 -17.85
N SER A 66 36.62 15.44 -18.50
CA SER A 66 35.33 15.22 -17.85
C SER A 66 35.39 14.12 -16.79
N PHE A 67 36.18 13.06 -17.03
CA PHE A 67 36.41 12.00 -16.07
C PHE A 67 37.12 12.50 -14.81
N LYS A 68 38.16 13.35 -14.94
CA LYS A 68 38.76 14.03 -13.78
C LYS A 68 37.75 14.91 -13.03
N GLY A 69 36.87 15.59 -13.76
CA GLY A 69 35.77 16.34 -13.14
C GLY A 69 34.83 15.45 -12.33
N LEU A 70 34.49 14.27 -12.83
CA LEU A 70 33.65 13.29 -12.12
C LEU A 70 34.33 12.73 -10.87
N GLU A 71 35.63 12.43 -10.91
CA GLU A 71 36.41 12.01 -9.74
C GLU A 71 36.40 13.08 -8.65
N ALA A 72 36.71 14.34 -9.01
CA ALA A 72 36.72 15.43 -8.06
C ALA A 72 35.31 15.70 -7.50
N ARG A 73 34.27 15.57 -8.33
CA ARG A 73 32.86 15.72 -7.93
C ARG A 73 32.45 14.65 -6.90
N SER A 74 32.80 13.39 -7.13
CA SER A 74 32.44 12.30 -6.20
C SER A 74 33.20 12.38 -4.88
N ALA A 75 34.42 12.92 -4.89
CA ALA A 75 35.20 13.21 -3.69
C ALA A 75 34.75 14.48 -2.93
N GLY A 76 33.77 15.23 -3.44
CA GLY A 76 33.29 16.48 -2.83
C GLY A 76 34.20 17.70 -3.08
N HIS A 77 35.20 17.59 -3.96
CA HIS A 77 36.11 18.68 -4.33
C HIS A 77 35.50 19.56 -5.44
N TYR A 78 34.43 20.30 -5.13
CA TYR A 78 33.62 20.98 -6.14
C TYR A 78 34.33 22.06 -6.96
N GLU A 79 35.28 22.80 -6.36
CA GLU A 79 36.04 23.83 -7.10
C GLU A 79 36.99 23.19 -8.11
N GLU A 80 37.62 22.06 -7.76
CA GLU A 80 38.45 21.29 -8.68
C GLU A 80 37.61 20.68 -9.81
N ALA A 81 36.46 20.08 -9.46
CA ALA A 81 35.53 19.52 -10.43
C ALA A 81 35.05 20.59 -11.45
N ARG A 82 34.71 21.79 -10.96
CA ARG A 82 34.33 22.95 -11.79
C ARG A 82 35.43 23.29 -12.81
N GLN A 83 36.69 23.32 -12.38
CA GLN A 83 37.82 23.63 -13.25
C GLN A 83 37.99 22.57 -14.34
N TRP A 84 37.89 21.28 -14.00
CA TRP A 84 37.99 20.19 -14.96
C TRP A 84 36.83 20.19 -15.97
N PHE A 85 35.58 20.33 -15.52
CA PHE A 85 34.44 20.44 -16.43
C PHE A 85 34.51 21.69 -17.32
N SER A 86 34.99 22.82 -16.79
CA SER A 86 35.22 24.03 -17.60
C SER A 86 36.25 23.76 -18.69
N LYS A 87 37.39 23.13 -18.36
CA LYS A 87 38.42 22.75 -19.35
C LYS A 87 37.84 21.82 -20.41
N ALA A 88 37.07 20.81 -20.00
CA ALA A 88 36.44 19.86 -20.92
C ALA A 88 35.48 20.57 -21.89
N PHE A 89 34.57 21.40 -21.36
CA PHE A 89 33.55 22.09 -22.13
C PHE A 89 34.14 23.14 -23.09
N TYR A 90 35.14 23.90 -22.64
CA TYR A 90 35.79 24.94 -23.45
C TYR A 90 37.02 24.47 -24.25
N SER A 91 37.32 23.16 -24.26
CA SER A 91 38.44 22.58 -25.00
C SER A 91 38.36 22.81 -26.52
N GLY A 92 37.15 23.03 -27.05
CA GLY A 92 36.89 23.15 -28.48
C GLY A 92 36.83 21.81 -29.22
N TYR A 93 37.05 20.69 -28.53
CA TYR A 93 36.95 19.34 -29.08
C TYR A 93 35.65 18.66 -28.66
N GLN A 94 35.11 17.79 -29.51
CA GLN A 94 33.95 16.98 -29.16
C GLN A 94 34.39 15.72 -28.41
N ALA A 95 33.81 15.53 -27.22
CA ALA A 95 33.87 14.28 -26.47
C ALA A 95 33.17 13.14 -27.24
N GLN A 96 33.73 11.94 -27.15
CA GLN A 96 33.21 10.73 -27.80
C GLN A 96 32.27 9.94 -26.90
N HIS A 97 32.55 9.94 -25.58
CA HIS A 97 31.82 9.12 -24.62
C HIS A 97 30.76 9.92 -23.84
N ILE A 98 31.04 11.19 -23.57
CA ILE A 98 30.12 12.08 -22.85
C ILE A 98 29.56 13.13 -23.80
N LYS A 99 28.24 13.36 -23.78
CA LYS A 99 27.65 14.43 -24.59
C LYS A 99 28.02 15.79 -23.99
N SER A 100 28.29 16.79 -24.84
CA SER A 100 28.62 18.15 -24.39
C SER A 100 27.58 18.77 -23.45
N ARG A 101 26.29 18.42 -23.63
CA ARG A 101 25.20 18.87 -22.74
C ARG A 101 25.32 18.31 -21.32
N ASP A 102 25.85 17.10 -21.16
CA ASP A 102 25.97 16.43 -19.87
C ASP A 102 27.15 17.04 -19.09
N ILE A 103 28.26 17.31 -19.78
CA ILE A 103 29.40 18.09 -19.25
C ILE A 103 28.92 19.45 -18.76
N LEU A 104 28.09 20.12 -19.57
CA LEU A 104 27.52 21.42 -19.23
C LEU A 104 26.59 21.34 -18.02
N ALA A 105 25.72 20.33 -17.95
CA ALA A 105 24.85 20.11 -16.79
C ALA A 105 25.66 19.94 -15.49
N TRP A 106 26.76 19.18 -15.51
CA TRP A 106 27.65 19.06 -14.35
C TRP A 106 28.36 20.37 -14.02
N LEU A 107 28.76 21.15 -15.02
CA LEU A 107 29.32 22.48 -14.79
C LEU A 107 28.32 23.41 -14.09
N PHE A 108 27.06 23.41 -14.54
CA PHE A 108 25.96 24.15 -13.90
C PHE A 108 25.76 23.73 -12.44
N GLU A 109 25.75 22.42 -12.17
CA GLU A 109 25.69 21.90 -10.80
C GLU A 109 26.83 22.44 -9.94
N MET A 110 28.08 22.40 -10.44
CA MET A 110 29.24 22.87 -9.68
C MET A 110 29.14 24.37 -9.38
N HIS A 111 28.76 25.19 -10.37
CA HIS A 111 28.55 26.62 -10.15
C HIS A 111 27.49 26.87 -9.06
N PHE A 112 26.37 26.14 -9.10
CA PHE A 112 25.31 26.27 -8.11
C PHE A 112 25.75 25.84 -6.70
N ARG A 113 26.46 24.71 -6.57
CA ARG A 113 26.98 24.22 -5.27
C ARG A 113 27.99 25.18 -4.64
N LEU A 114 28.78 25.87 -5.47
CA LEU A 114 29.77 26.84 -5.02
C LEU A 114 29.17 28.23 -4.74
N GLY A 115 27.87 28.44 -5.00
CA GLY A 115 27.21 29.75 -4.83
C GLY A 115 27.60 30.77 -5.90
N ASN A 116 28.15 30.34 -7.04
CA ASN A 116 28.52 31.19 -8.17
C ASN A 116 27.29 31.50 -9.05
N ASP A 117 26.22 32.00 -8.42
CA ASP A 117 24.91 32.14 -9.04
C ASP A 117 24.91 33.17 -10.19
N SER A 118 25.67 34.26 -10.06
CA SER A 118 25.76 35.30 -11.11
C SER A 118 26.46 34.78 -12.37
N GLU A 119 27.52 33.99 -12.21
CA GLU A 119 28.22 33.33 -13.30
C GLU A 119 27.33 32.29 -13.98
N LEU A 120 26.54 31.55 -13.21
CA LEU A 120 25.59 30.55 -13.72
C LEU A 120 24.49 31.22 -14.56
N GLU A 121 23.87 32.30 -14.05
CA GLU A 121 22.90 33.09 -14.82
C GLU A 121 23.51 33.58 -16.14
N SER A 122 24.72 34.14 -16.09
CA SER A 122 25.44 34.60 -17.28
C SER A 122 25.70 33.47 -18.27
N LEU A 123 26.13 32.30 -17.78
CA LEU A 123 26.37 31.13 -18.59
C LEU A 123 25.10 30.65 -19.30
N TYR A 124 23.95 30.61 -18.60
CA TYR A 124 22.66 30.18 -19.16
C TYR A 124 22.18 31.04 -20.33
N TYR A 125 22.40 32.36 -20.25
CA TYR A 125 21.95 33.29 -21.30
C TYR A 125 22.98 33.50 -22.42
N THR A 126 24.22 33.02 -22.27
CA THR A 126 25.26 33.12 -23.31
C THR A 126 25.35 31.89 -24.19
N ILE A 127 24.94 30.72 -23.70
CA ILE A 127 24.84 29.48 -24.48
C ILE A 127 23.58 29.46 -25.35
N ASN A 128 23.65 28.81 -26.51
CA ASN A 128 22.49 28.70 -27.41
C ASN A 128 21.41 27.77 -26.83
N GLU A 129 20.17 27.95 -27.30
CA GLU A 129 18.99 27.25 -26.78
C GLU A 129 19.10 25.72 -26.89
N ILE A 130 19.64 25.20 -28.00
CA ILE A 130 19.81 23.75 -28.23
C ILE A 130 20.79 23.14 -27.22
N THR A 131 21.83 23.88 -26.85
CA THR A 131 22.88 23.41 -25.93
C THR A 131 22.38 23.39 -24.48
N ARG A 132 21.46 24.29 -24.14
CA ARG A 132 20.83 24.36 -22.80
C ARG A 132 19.52 23.59 -22.68
N ASP A 133 19.09 22.88 -23.72
CA ASP A 133 17.89 22.01 -23.69
C ASP A 133 18.16 20.76 -22.85
N SER A 134 18.15 20.97 -21.53
CA SER A 134 18.41 19.97 -20.52
C SER A 134 17.67 20.36 -19.25
N GLN A 135 16.89 19.43 -18.71
CA GLN A 135 16.23 19.55 -17.41
C GLN A 135 17.20 19.99 -16.31
N GLU A 136 18.43 19.48 -16.29
CA GLU A 136 19.41 19.75 -15.23
C GLU A 136 19.92 21.18 -15.31
N ILE A 137 20.21 21.65 -16.52
CA ILE A 137 20.67 23.02 -16.76
C ILE A 137 19.58 24.00 -16.36
N LEU A 138 18.33 23.75 -16.79
CA LEU A 138 17.20 24.59 -16.43
C LEU A 138 16.98 24.59 -14.91
N PHE A 139 17.00 23.43 -14.27
CA PHE A 139 16.81 23.30 -12.82
C PHE A 139 17.82 24.11 -12.01
N TYR A 140 19.13 23.99 -12.28
CA TYR A 140 20.14 24.78 -11.57
C TYR A 140 20.04 26.27 -11.85
N THR A 141 19.64 26.65 -13.07
CA THR A 141 19.42 28.05 -13.43
C THR A 141 18.26 28.65 -12.64
N VAL A 142 17.14 27.92 -12.58
CA VAL A 142 15.94 28.29 -11.85
C VAL A 142 16.27 28.51 -10.36
N MET A 143 16.99 27.57 -9.75
CA MET A 143 17.47 27.67 -8.37
C MET A 143 18.41 28.87 -8.14
N SER A 144 19.36 29.08 -9.05
CA SER A 144 20.32 30.19 -8.98
C SER A 144 19.62 31.56 -9.10
N LEU A 145 18.67 31.70 -10.02
CA LEU A 145 17.88 32.92 -10.18
C LEU A 145 17.09 33.24 -8.92
N HIS A 146 16.52 32.22 -8.27
CA HIS A 146 15.82 32.39 -7.01
C HIS A 146 16.77 32.91 -5.91
N ARG A 147 17.98 32.32 -5.75
CA ARG A 147 19.00 32.79 -4.80
C ARG A 147 19.43 34.25 -5.04
N LEU A 148 19.45 34.69 -6.30
CA LEU A 148 19.73 36.08 -6.67
C LEU A 148 18.55 37.04 -6.42
N GLY A 149 17.43 36.56 -5.90
CA GLY A 149 16.20 37.36 -5.69
C GLY A 149 15.47 37.68 -6.99
N ARG A 150 15.72 36.94 -8.08
CA ARG A 150 15.03 37.08 -9.38
C ARG A 150 13.79 36.17 -9.45
N THR A 151 12.99 36.15 -8.40
CA THR A 151 11.90 35.18 -8.18
C THR A 151 10.93 35.06 -9.35
N GLU A 152 10.48 36.17 -9.93
CA GLU A 152 9.55 36.15 -11.08
C GLU A 152 10.11 35.38 -12.29
N ARG A 153 11.42 35.52 -12.57
CA ARG A 153 12.08 34.78 -13.66
C ARG A 153 12.28 33.32 -13.31
N ALA A 154 12.63 33.04 -12.05
CA ALA A 154 12.79 31.68 -11.56
C ALA A 154 11.47 30.90 -11.66
N VAL A 155 10.36 31.50 -11.22
CA VAL A 155 9.00 30.94 -11.35
C VAL A 155 8.66 30.67 -12.82
N LYS A 156 8.84 31.66 -13.71
CA LYS A 156 8.52 31.47 -15.14
C LYS A 156 9.33 30.35 -15.80
N LEU A 157 10.62 30.24 -15.48
CA LEU A 157 11.46 29.16 -16.00
C LEU A 157 11.13 27.80 -15.36
N ALA A 158 10.68 27.79 -14.10
CA ALA A 158 10.16 26.59 -13.48
C ALA A 158 8.87 26.11 -14.17
N GLU A 159 7.93 27.01 -14.50
CA GLU A 159 6.75 26.67 -15.31
C GLU A 159 7.14 26.06 -16.65
N GLU A 160 8.12 26.66 -17.35
CA GLU A 160 8.67 26.09 -18.58
C GLU A 160 9.21 24.68 -18.34
N GLY A 161 9.92 24.47 -17.22
CA GLY A 161 10.44 23.16 -16.83
C GLY A 161 9.35 22.10 -16.66
N VAL A 162 8.22 22.46 -16.04
CA VAL A 162 7.06 21.57 -15.93
C VAL A 162 6.48 21.26 -17.31
N TYR A 163 6.22 22.27 -18.14
CA TYR A 163 5.62 22.06 -19.46
C TYR A 163 6.51 21.27 -20.42
N ARG A 164 7.81 21.56 -20.42
CA ARG A 164 8.77 21.04 -21.40
C ARG A 164 9.30 19.66 -21.03
N TYR A 165 9.54 19.42 -19.75
CA TYR A 165 10.20 18.19 -19.28
C TYR A 165 9.30 17.31 -18.42
N GLN A 166 8.12 17.79 -18.00
CA GLN A 166 7.21 17.09 -17.08
C GLN A 166 7.91 16.63 -15.79
N ASP A 167 8.90 17.41 -15.37
CA ASP A 167 9.77 17.06 -14.26
C ASP A 167 9.19 17.63 -12.95
N GLN A 168 8.84 16.72 -12.03
CA GLN A 168 8.22 17.03 -10.74
C GLN A 168 9.03 18.03 -9.91
N ARG A 169 10.35 18.08 -10.10
CA ARG A 169 11.21 19.00 -9.35
C ARG A 169 10.82 20.45 -9.59
N PHE A 170 10.36 20.81 -10.78
CA PHE A 170 9.89 22.17 -11.05
C PHE A 170 8.53 22.48 -10.43
N LEU A 171 7.62 21.50 -10.37
CA LEU A 171 6.33 21.66 -9.67
C LEU A 171 6.57 22.01 -8.20
N ILE A 172 7.56 21.36 -7.57
CA ILE A 172 7.97 21.68 -6.21
C ILE A 172 8.52 23.10 -6.10
N LEU A 173 9.42 23.51 -7.00
CA LEU A 173 9.98 24.87 -6.94
C LEU A 173 8.90 25.94 -7.08
N LEU A 174 7.90 25.69 -7.93
CA LEU A 174 6.76 26.58 -8.07
C LEU A 174 5.95 26.69 -6.77
N SER A 175 5.65 25.56 -6.13
CA SER A 175 4.95 25.58 -4.85
C SER A 175 5.81 26.22 -3.74
N LEU A 176 7.15 26.17 -3.83
CA LEU A 176 8.01 26.84 -2.85
C LEU A 176 7.99 28.35 -2.94
N TRP A 177 7.80 28.88 -4.14
CA TRP A 177 8.12 30.29 -4.42
C TRP A 177 6.89 31.14 -4.76
N THR A 178 5.72 30.53 -4.85
CA THR A 178 4.48 31.24 -5.17
C THR A 178 3.51 31.13 -3.99
N ASP A 179 3.00 32.27 -3.54
CA ASP A 179 1.96 32.32 -2.51
C ASP A 179 0.68 31.63 -3.01
N ASP A 180 -0.07 31.01 -2.09
CA ASP A 180 -1.32 30.27 -2.35
C ASP A 180 -2.37 31.05 -3.17
N LYS A 181 -2.33 32.38 -3.14
CA LYS A 181 -3.26 33.26 -3.86
C LYS A 181 -2.83 33.56 -5.30
N SER A 182 -1.64 33.11 -5.69
CA SER A 182 -0.97 33.47 -6.94
C SER A 182 -0.33 32.26 -7.60
N TYR A 183 -0.82 31.05 -7.26
CA TYR A 183 -0.34 29.84 -7.86
C TYR A 183 -0.46 29.94 -9.39
N PRO A 184 0.63 29.64 -10.10
CA PRO A 184 0.58 29.54 -11.54
C PRO A 184 -0.41 28.45 -11.94
N GLY A 185 -1.10 28.65 -13.08
CA GLY A 185 -2.27 27.83 -13.43
C GLY A 185 -2.03 26.32 -13.41
N ILE A 186 -0.79 25.88 -13.70
CA ILE A 186 -0.40 24.47 -13.65
C ILE A 186 -0.38 23.90 -12.23
N LEU A 187 0.02 24.70 -11.24
CA LEU A 187 0.07 24.28 -9.85
C LEU A 187 -1.34 24.29 -9.25
N SER A 188 -2.18 25.28 -9.59
CA SER A 188 -3.60 25.29 -9.22
C SER A 188 -4.33 24.07 -9.78
N GLU A 189 -4.14 23.72 -11.05
CA GLU A 189 -4.75 22.54 -11.67
C GLU A 189 -4.27 21.23 -11.01
N TYR A 190 -3.00 21.17 -10.64
CA TYR A 190 -2.43 19.99 -9.97
C TYR A 190 -2.97 19.84 -8.53
N ILE A 191 -2.98 20.92 -7.76
CA ILE A 191 -3.51 20.94 -6.39
C ILE A 191 -5.03 20.63 -6.38
N GLU A 192 -5.81 21.21 -7.29
CA GLU A 192 -7.25 20.95 -7.39
C GLU A 192 -7.56 19.49 -7.72
N ARG A 193 -6.69 18.80 -8.47
CA ARG A 193 -6.88 17.39 -8.84
C ARG A 193 -6.35 16.39 -7.81
N GLN A 194 -5.33 16.76 -7.04
CA GLN A 194 -4.54 15.82 -6.24
C GLN A 194 -4.57 16.12 -4.73
N GLY A 195 -5.07 17.27 -4.30
CA GLY A 195 -5.26 17.59 -2.88
C GLY A 195 -3.97 17.75 -2.05
N LEU A 196 -2.80 17.86 -2.69
CA LEU A 196 -1.52 17.76 -2.01
C LEU A 196 -1.03 19.07 -1.41
N LEU A 197 -0.48 18.98 -0.18
CA LEU A 197 0.25 20.06 0.47
C LEU A 197 1.70 20.13 -0.05
N TYR A 198 2.23 21.34 -0.02
CA TYR A 198 3.52 21.73 -0.57
C TYR A 198 4.75 20.94 -0.04
N PRO A 199 4.92 20.68 1.27
CA PRO A 199 6.01 19.85 1.79
C PRO A 199 5.95 18.39 1.32
N ASP A 200 4.73 17.87 1.13
CA ASP A 200 4.51 16.47 0.75
C ASP A 200 4.94 16.22 -0.71
N LEU A 201 4.69 17.19 -1.60
CA LEU A 201 5.20 17.15 -2.98
C LEU A 201 6.73 17.11 -3.04
N LEU A 202 7.38 17.92 -2.20
CA LEU A 202 8.84 17.99 -2.13
C LEU A 202 9.42 16.68 -1.61
N ALA A 203 8.87 16.13 -0.53
CA ALA A 203 9.28 14.84 0.01
C ALA A 203 9.11 13.72 -1.04
N ARG A 204 7.95 13.62 -1.68
CA ARG A 204 7.70 12.59 -2.71
C ARG A 204 8.67 12.65 -3.86
N ALA A 205 8.92 13.83 -4.40
CA ALA A 205 9.86 13.95 -5.51
C ALA A 205 11.31 13.73 -5.08
N VAL A 206 11.71 14.04 -3.84
CA VAL A 206 13.01 13.65 -3.29
C VAL A 206 13.12 12.12 -3.18
N LEU A 207 12.01 11.45 -2.87
CA LEU A 207 11.95 10.00 -2.62
C LEU A 207 11.59 9.16 -3.86
N SER A 208 11.20 9.80 -4.96
CA SER A 208 10.87 9.17 -6.22
C SER A 208 12.09 8.50 -6.86
N GLU A 209 11.91 7.28 -7.35
CA GLU A 209 12.95 6.52 -8.06
C GLU A 209 13.35 7.19 -9.39
N GLU A 210 12.50 8.06 -9.94
CA GLU A 210 12.76 8.79 -11.18
C GLU A 210 13.68 10.01 -10.97
N ASN A 211 13.87 10.46 -9.72
CA ASN A 211 14.68 11.62 -9.43
C ASN A 211 16.17 11.29 -9.48
N LYS A 212 16.84 11.76 -10.54
CA LYS A 212 18.28 11.56 -10.75
C LYS A 212 19.19 12.40 -9.85
N ASN A 213 18.65 13.38 -9.11
CA ASN A 213 19.45 14.26 -8.26
C ASN A 213 18.72 14.70 -6.98
N PRO A 214 18.36 13.75 -6.10
CA PRO A 214 17.53 14.03 -4.94
C PRO A 214 18.22 14.94 -3.90
N SER A 215 19.56 15.00 -3.87
CA SER A 215 20.31 15.73 -2.85
C SER A 215 20.03 17.23 -2.82
N VAL A 216 19.79 17.89 -3.97
CA VAL A 216 19.58 19.35 -4.01
C VAL A 216 18.21 19.72 -3.42
N LEU A 217 17.19 18.96 -3.76
CA LEU A 217 15.84 19.13 -3.23
C LEU A 217 15.76 18.73 -1.77
N ALA A 218 16.49 17.68 -1.37
CA ALA A 218 16.64 17.27 0.01
C ALA A 218 17.15 18.42 0.91
N TYR A 219 18.16 19.19 0.47
CA TYR A 219 18.65 20.32 1.25
C TYR A 219 17.59 21.41 1.46
N LEU A 220 16.76 21.71 0.45
CA LEU A 220 15.69 22.70 0.58
C LEU A 220 14.60 22.25 1.55
N TYR A 221 14.24 20.97 1.51
CA TYR A 221 13.26 20.40 2.43
C TYR A 221 13.73 20.49 3.88
N LEU A 222 14.99 20.12 4.15
CA LEU A 222 15.58 20.11 5.49
C LEU A 222 15.79 21.51 6.10
N GLU A 223 15.74 22.58 5.30
CA GLU A 223 15.77 23.96 5.82
C GLU A 223 14.42 24.39 6.42
N GLN A 224 13.32 23.72 6.02
CA GLN A 224 11.96 24.15 6.34
C GLN A 224 11.26 23.24 7.35
N GLU A 225 11.57 21.94 7.32
CA GLU A 225 10.86 20.93 8.09
C GLU A 225 11.80 20.14 9.01
N ASN A 226 11.25 19.63 10.12
CA ASN A 226 11.94 18.71 11.03
C ASN A 226 11.02 17.56 11.44
N ASP A 227 10.63 16.77 10.45
CA ASP A 227 9.63 15.72 10.54
C ASP A 227 10.17 14.33 10.11
N LEU A 228 9.29 13.34 9.96
CA LEU A 228 9.69 11.96 9.61
C LEU A 228 10.40 11.86 8.25
N ASN A 229 9.96 12.63 7.26
CA ASN A 229 10.63 12.71 5.97
C ASN A 229 11.99 13.39 6.11
N SER A 230 12.11 14.38 6.98
CA SER A 230 13.38 15.07 7.26
C SER A 230 14.39 14.11 7.88
N TRP A 231 13.94 13.27 8.82
CA TRP A 231 14.74 12.17 9.37
C TRP A 231 15.22 11.22 8.27
N TYR A 232 14.31 10.73 7.42
CA TYR A 232 14.66 9.81 6.33
C TYR A 232 15.60 10.45 5.32
N ILE A 233 15.37 11.71 4.94
CA ILE A 233 16.20 12.43 3.97
C ILE A 233 17.61 12.63 4.51
N ARG A 234 17.75 13.05 5.78
CA ARG A 234 19.06 13.16 6.44
C ARG A 234 19.79 11.82 6.38
N LYS A 235 19.12 10.74 6.78
CA LYS A 235 19.72 9.43 6.93
C LYS A 235 20.01 8.73 5.60
N THR A 236 18.99 8.59 4.76
CA THR A 236 18.99 7.73 3.57
C THR A 236 19.44 8.47 2.31
N VAL A 237 19.03 9.74 2.14
CA VAL A 237 19.32 10.50 0.92
C VAL A 237 20.66 11.25 1.03
N LEU A 238 20.97 11.79 2.20
CA LEU A 238 22.16 12.61 2.43
C LEU A 238 23.27 11.91 3.25
N ASN A 239 23.03 10.71 3.78
CA ASN A 239 23.97 9.98 4.65
C ASN A 239 24.51 10.83 5.82
N LEU A 240 23.66 11.69 6.39
CA LEU A 240 23.99 12.51 7.55
C LEU A 240 23.72 11.71 8.84
N PRO A 241 24.54 11.89 9.89
CA PRO A 241 24.24 11.34 11.20
C PRO A 241 22.95 11.96 11.73
N VAL A 242 22.05 11.13 12.24
CA VAL A 242 20.81 11.54 12.90
C VAL A 242 20.91 11.10 14.36
N ASP A 243 20.54 11.97 15.30
CA ASP A 243 20.60 11.65 16.72
C ASP A 243 19.43 10.73 17.09
N ASP A 244 19.68 9.60 17.76
CA ASP A 244 18.66 8.58 18.06
C ASP A 244 17.56 9.07 19.04
N THR A 245 17.70 10.29 19.56
CA THR A 245 16.73 10.93 20.47
C THR A 245 15.77 11.91 19.78
N ASP A 246 16.01 12.25 18.51
CA ASP A 246 15.10 13.05 17.69
C ASP A 246 13.97 12.15 17.17
N ILE A 247 12.99 11.87 18.03
CA ILE A 247 11.75 11.21 17.62
C ILE A 247 11.05 12.16 16.63
N PRO A 248 10.80 11.74 15.38
CA PRO A 248 10.09 12.56 14.42
C PRO A 248 8.69 12.93 14.92
N ASP A 249 8.18 14.09 14.54
CA ASP A 249 6.79 14.44 14.84
C ASP A 249 5.83 13.58 13.99
N PHE A 250 5.10 12.67 14.65
CA PHE A 250 4.08 11.78 14.05
C PHE A 250 2.65 12.28 14.28
N THR A 251 2.47 13.53 14.73
CA THR A 251 1.16 14.05 15.18
C THR A 251 0.40 14.85 14.11
N ASP A 252 1.04 15.22 12.99
CA ASP A 252 0.40 16.04 11.96
C ASP A 252 -0.51 15.20 11.05
N SER A 253 -1.81 15.28 11.32
CA SER A 253 -2.83 14.47 10.67
C SER A 253 -3.18 14.89 9.23
N ARG A 254 -2.47 15.87 8.65
CA ARG A 254 -2.77 16.41 7.32
C ARG A 254 -1.78 15.99 6.23
N ARG A 255 -0.64 15.40 6.61
CA ARG A 255 0.43 15.04 5.67
C ARG A 255 0.26 13.61 5.18
N ILE A 256 0.57 13.39 3.91
CA ILE A 256 0.66 12.04 3.33
C ILE A 256 2.13 11.65 3.24
N TRP A 257 2.52 10.65 4.02
CA TRP A 257 3.90 10.18 4.11
C TRP A 257 4.15 9.05 3.12
N PRO A 258 5.31 9.02 2.44
CA PRO A 258 5.67 7.83 1.68
C PRO A 258 5.81 6.62 2.61
N LEU A 259 5.16 5.51 2.28
CA LEU A 259 5.22 4.28 3.06
C LEU A 259 6.66 3.84 3.34
N LYS A 260 7.55 3.99 2.35
CA LYS A 260 8.98 3.68 2.45
C LYS A 260 9.68 4.41 3.60
N THR A 261 9.26 5.63 3.90
CA THR A 261 9.80 6.45 4.99
C THR A 261 9.51 5.79 6.33
N LEU A 262 8.25 5.43 6.58
CA LEU A 262 7.83 4.76 7.81
C LEU A 262 8.43 3.36 7.92
N GLN A 263 8.45 2.57 6.86
CA GLN A 263 9.07 1.24 6.84
C GLN A 263 10.56 1.29 7.22
N SER A 264 11.28 2.31 6.75
CA SER A 264 12.69 2.47 7.07
C SER A 264 12.91 2.85 8.54
N PHE A 265 12.04 3.69 9.09
CA PHE A 265 12.03 4.00 10.52
C PHE A 265 11.77 2.76 11.37
N VAL A 266 10.72 1.99 11.06
CA VAL A 266 10.34 0.78 11.82
C VAL A 266 11.39 -0.33 11.73
N LYS A 267 12.09 -0.44 10.60
CA LYS A 267 13.19 -1.41 10.46
C LYS A 267 14.33 -1.16 11.45
N GLU A 268 14.56 0.09 11.84
CA GLU A 268 15.61 0.49 12.79
C GLU A 268 15.08 0.61 14.22
N HIS A 269 13.78 0.86 14.37
CA HIS A 269 13.06 0.92 15.62
C HIS A 269 11.91 -0.12 15.63
N PRO A 270 12.22 -1.43 15.72
CA PRO A 270 11.22 -2.50 15.63
C PRO A 270 10.26 -2.52 16.82
N ASP A 271 10.61 -1.87 17.94
CA ASP A 271 9.69 -1.64 19.05
C ASP A 271 8.72 -0.51 18.69
N MET A 272 7.61 -0.91 18.07
CA MET A 272 6.53 -0.01 17.70
C MET A 272 5.82 0.60 18.91
N GLY A 273 6.02 0.11 20.14
CA GLY A 273 5.35 0.66 21.33
C GLY A 273 5.58 2.17 21.50
N LEU A 274 6.77 2.65 21.13
CA LEU A 274 7.11 4.07 21.17
C LEU A 274 6.36 4.86 20.08
N LEU A 275 6.35 4.34 18.84
CA LEU A 275 5.58 4.91 17.73
C LEU A 275 4.09 4.96 18.09
N MET A 276 3.53 3.85 18.59
CA MET A 276 2.12 3.67 18.93
C MET A 276 1.68 4.57 20.09
N SER A 277 2.61 5.00 20.95
CA SER A 277 2.30 5.94 22.04
C SER A 277 2.09 7.37 21.54
N GLU A 278 2.88 7.81 20.55
CA GLU A 278 2.90 9.19 20.01
C GLU A 278 2.01 9.36 18.77
N LEU A 279 1.72 8.29 18.04
CA LEU A 279 0.99 8.33 16.78
C LEU A 279 -0.49 8.65 17.03
N SER A 280 -0.96 9.75 16.44
CA SER A 280 -2.37 10.16 16.50
C SER A 280 -3.10 9.75 15.22
N TYR A 281 -2.53 10.12 14.08
CA TYR A 281 -3.00 9.73 12.76
C TYR A 281 -1.87 9.89 11.75
N VAL A 282 -1.71 8.92 10.85
CA VAL A 282 -0.72 8.92 9.79
C VAL A 282 -1.39 8.43 8.51
N SER A 283 -1.35 9.24 7.45
CA SER A 283 -1.71 8.82 6.09
C SER A 283 -0.45 8.42 5.34
N LEU A 284 -0.47 7.28 4.67
CA LEU A 284 0.62 6.75 3.86
C LEU A 284 0.21 6.58 2.40
N ASP A 285 1.18 6.84 1.54
CA ASP A 285 1.12 6.61 0.11
C ASP A 285 2.18 5.55 -0.25
N SER A 286 1.69 4.38 -0.64
CA SER A 286 2.48 3.22 -1.02
C SER A 286 2.84 3.23 -2.51
N SER A 287 1.96 3.77 -3.35
CA SER A 287 2.11 3.87 -4.80
C SER A 287 3.03 5.03 -5.23
N GLY A 288 3.16 6.04 -4.36
CA GLY A 288 3.90 7.27 -4.58
C GLY A 288 3.17 8.28 -5.46
N ASP A 289 1.86 8.10 -5.69
CA ASP A 289 1.14 8.80 -6.73
C ASP A 289 0.49 10.12 -6.30
N GLY A 290 0.21 10.31 -5.02
CA GLY A 290 -0.88 11.25 -4.76
C GLY A 290 -1.65 10.96 -3.51
N ILE A 291 -2.13 9.73 -3.45
CA ILE A 291 -3.36 9.37 -2.78
C ILE A 291 -3.01 8.48 -1.58
N VAL A 292 -3.87 8.52 -0.58
CA VAL A 292 -3.69 7.70 0.62
C VAL A 292 -4.09 6.28 0.26
N ASP A 293 -3.13 5.36 0.27
CA ASP A 293 -3.41 3.92 0.11
C ASP A 293 -3.60 3.23 1.47
N PHE A 294 -3.05 3.85 2.52
CA PHE A 294 -2.94 3.23 3.83
C PHE A 294 -2.99 4.31 4.90
N SER A 295 -3.73 4.10 5.98
CA SER A 295 -3.72 5.01 7.11
C SER A 295 -3.68 4.27 8.44
N ILE A 296 -3.09 4.92 9.43
CA ILE A 296 -3.04 4.47 10.81
C ILE A 296 -3.69 5.56 11.66
N LEU A 297 -4.72 5.21 12.41
CA LEU A 297 -5.45 6.11 13.31
C LEU A 297 -5.43 5.56 14.73
N LYS A 298 -5.12 6.41 15.71
CA LYS A 298 -5.31 6.10 17.13
C LYS A 298 -6.65 6.65 17.62
N LYS A 299 -7.47 5.80 18.23
CA LYS A 299 -8.79 6.18 18.77
C LYS A 299 -8.95 5.62 20.19
N GLY A 300 -8.57 6.42 21.18
CA GLY A 300 -8.53 5.96 22.57
C GLY A 300 -7.42 4.93 22.75
N ASP A 301 -7.79 3.74 23.24
CA ASP A 301 -6.88 2.62 23.47
C ASP A 301 -6.81 1.66 22.27
N GLU A 302 -7.49 1.99 21.17
CA GLU A 302 -7.48 1.22 19.93
C GLU A 302 -6.65 1.91 18.85
N MET A 303 -6.01 1.09 18.03
CA MET A 303 -5.29 1.49 16.83
C MET A 303 -5.97 0.87 15.61
N ILE A 304 -6.27 1.69 14.61
CA ILE A 304 -7.04 1.30 13.44
C ILE A 304 -6.14 1.48 12.22
N TRP A 305 -5.96 0.41 11.45
CA TRP A 305 -5.23 0.44 10.18
C TRP A 305 -6.25 0.28 9.07
N GLU A 306 -6.24 1.20 8.10
CA GLU A 306 -7.15 1.21 6.97
C GLU A 306 -6.34 1.16 5.67
N LEU A 307 -6.66 0.21 4.79
CA LEU A 307 -6.04 0.02 3.48
C LEU A 307 -7.10 0.23 2.40
N ASP A 308 -6.78 1.07 1.42
CA ASP A 308 -7.61 1.43 0.26
C ASP A 308 -6.77 1.17 -1.00
N PHE A 309 -6.93 -0.02 -1.59
CA PHE A 309 -6.08 -0.49 -2.69
C PHE A 309 -6.51 0.05 -4.04
N ASP A 310 -7.79 0.41 -4.21
CA ASP A 310 -8.30 1.00 -5.45
C ASP A 310 -8.44 2.53 -5.40
N GLN A 311 -8.14 3.12 -4.24
CA GLN A 311 -8.05 4.56 -3.99
C GLN A 311 -9.38 5.28 -4.20
N ASP A 312 -10.50 4.62 -3.91
CA ASP A 312 -11.84 5.19 -4.07
C ASP A 312 -12.32 6.03 -2.87
N GLY A 313 -11.52 6.04 -1.78
CA GLY A 313 -11.82 6.72 -0.52
C GLY A 313 -12.56 5.85 0.50
N ILE A 314 -12.80 4.57 0.19
CA ILE A 314 -13.40 3.57 1.06
C ILE A 314 -12.34 2.49 1.32
N ALA A 315 -11.99 2.29 2.60
CA ALA A 315 -11.01 1.26 2.95
C ALA A 315 -11.51 -0.15 2.62
N ASP A 316 -10.82 -0.85 1.71
CA ASP A 316 -10.98 -2.27 1.40
C ASP A 316 -10.70 -3.17 2.61
N THR A 317 -9.72 -2.80 3.43
CA THR A 317 -9.32 -3.56 4.61
C THR A 317 -9.19 -2.66 5.82
N ARG A 318 -9.75 -3.11 6.94
CA ARG A 318 -9.69 -2.40 8.21
C ARG A 318 -9.27 -3.34 9.32
N MET A 319 -8.17 -3.04 10.00
CA MET A 319 -7.62 -3.83 11.10
C MET A 319 -7.70 -3.03 12.39
N VAL A 320 -8.14 -3.66 13.47
CA VAL A 320 -8.22 -3.04 14.79
C VAL A 320 -7.28 -3.76 15.73
N TRP A 321 -6.43 -3.00 16.39
CA TRP A 321 -5.44 -3.44 17.36
C TRP A 321 -5.71 -2.79 18.71
N ASP A 322 -5.35 -3.47 19.79
CA ASP A 322 -5.41 -2.89 21.13
C ASP A 322 -4.14 -2.10 21.49
N GLU A 323 -4.12 -1.54 22.71
CA GLU A 323 -2.99 -0.78 23.26
C GLU A 323 -1.67 -1.59 23.37
N PHE A 324 -1.77 -2.92 23.37
CA PHE A 324 -0.64 -3.85 23.43
C PHE A 324 -0.22 -4.36 22.06
N SER A 325 -0.76 -3.78 20.98
CA SER A 325 -0.49 -4.18 19.59
C SER A 325 -0.91 -5.62 19.26
N VAL A 326 -1.94 -6.13 19.95
CA VAL A 326 -2.59 -7.41 19.63
C VAL A 326 -3.76 -7.16 18.69
N LEU A 327 -3.87 -7.97 17.63
CA LEU A 327 -4.91 -7.84 16.62
C LEU A 327 -6.26 -8.33 17.19
N GLN A 328 -7.25 -7.44 17.19
CA GLN A 328 -8.59 -7.67 17.72
C GLN A 328 -9.60 -8.02 16.63
N SER A 329 -9.54 -7.32 15.48
CA SER A 329 -10.40 -7.66 14.35
C SER A 329 -9.83 -7.24 13.00
N VAL A 330 -10.27 -7.92 11.94
CA VAL A 330 -9.99 -7.57 10.54
C VAL A 330 -11.27 -7.59 9.74
N THR A 331 -11.57 -6.50 9.06
CA THR A 331 -12.72 -6.37 8.15
C THR A 331 -12.22 -6.21 6.72
N TYR A 332 -12.77 -7.00 5.81
CA TYR A 332 -12.57 -6.90 4.37
C TYR A 332 -13.86 -6.48 3.68
N ILE A 333 -13.76 -5.55 2.73
CA ILE A 333 -14.86 -5.02 1.92
C ILE A 333 -14.50 -5.27 0.45
N GLN A 334 -15.39 -5.93 -0.30
CA GLN A 334 -15.21 -6.17 -1.73
C GLN A 334 -16.58 -6.32 -2.42
N ASP A 335 -16.85 -5.54 -3.47
CA ASP A 335 -18.05 -5.68 -4.33
C ASP A 335 -19.37 -5.86 -3.53
N ASP A 336 -19.62 -4.98 -2.56
CA ASP A 336 -20.72 -5.01 -1.57
C ASP A 336 -20.68 -6.13 -0.52
N LEU A 337 -19.71 -7.03 -0.53
CA LEU A 337 -19.54 -8.07 0.49
C LEU A 337 -18.58 -7.60 1.58
N LYS A 338 -19.03 -7.63 2.83
CA LYS A 338 -18.24 -7.33 4.03
C LYS A 338 -18.00 -8.63 4.81
N ARG A 339 -16.74 -8.90 5.15
CA ARG A 339 -16.34 -10.03 6.01
C ARG A 339 -15.53 -9.50 7.18
N SER A 340 -15.97 -9.77 8.41
CA SER A 340 -15.29 -9.30 9.62
C SER A 340 -14.86 -10.51 10.46
N PHE A 341 -13.58 -10.60 10.77
CA PHE A 341 -12.98 -11.62 11.61
C PHE A 341 -12.66 -11.00 12.97
N TYR A 342 -13.15 -11.60 14.05
CA TYR A 342 -12.92 -11.17 15.43
C TYR A 342 -12.08 -12.21 16.14
N TYR A 343 -11.01 -11.77 16.78
CA TYR A 343 -10.04 -12.62 17.47
C TYR A 343 -10.30 -12.55 18.97
N TYR A 344 -10.33 -13.71 19.64
CA TYR A 344 -10.30 -13.77 21.09
C TYR A 344 -8.86 -13.53 21.60
N ASP A 345 -7.90 -14.15 20.93
CA ASP A 345 -6.47 -14.03 21.16
C ASP A 345 -5.79 -14.45 19.86
N TYR A 346 -5.23 -13.51 19.09
CA TYR A 346 -4.66 -13.82 17.78
C TYR A 346 -3.63 -14.97 17.88
N PRO A 347 -3.72 -16.02 17.04
CA PRO A 347 -4.51 -16.13 15.81
C PRO A 347 -5.86 -16.84 15.95
N TYR A 348 -6.38 -17.02 17.17
CA TYR A 348 -7.62 -17.74 17.43
C TYR A 348 -8.85 -16.85 17.23
N ILE A 349 -9.74 -17.32 16.36
CA ILE A 349 -10.99 -16.63 16.00
C ILE A 349 -12.06 -16.91 17.06
N GLU A 350 -12.78 -15.87 17.46
CA GLU A 350 -13.99 -15.95 18.26
C GLU A 350 -15.23 -15.99 17.37
N ARG A 351 -15.28 -15.08 16.40
CA ARG A 351 -16.45 -14.86 15.54
C ARG A 351 -16.03 -14.42 14.14
N VAL A 352 -16.81 -14.84 13.14
CA VAL A 352 -16.76 -14.28 11.79
C VAL A 352 -18.13 -13.78 11.38
N ASP A 353 -18.20 -12.53 10.94
CA ASP A 353 -19.43 -11.93 10.42
C ASP A 353 -19.32 -11.79 8.90
N ILE A 354 -20.39 -12.15 8.18
CA ILE A 354 -20.49 -11.96 6.73
C ILE A 354 -21.78 -11.20 6.44
N SER A 355 -21.67 -10.07 5.76
CA SER A 355 -22.79 -9.21 5.41
C SER A 355 -22.66 -8.62 4.00
N GLY A 356 -23.77 -8.09 3.47
CA GLY A 356 -23.79 -7.44 2.17
C GLY A 356 -24.06 -8.36 0.96
N GLY A 357 -24.20 -7.76 -0.23
CA GLY A 357 -24.79 -8.38 -1.41
C GLY A 357 -26.29 -8.68 -1.26
N LEU A 358 -26.80 -9.71 -1.97
CA LEU A 358 -28.19 -10.21 -1.83
C LEU A 358 -28.39 -11.11 -0.58
N ARG A 359 -27.50 -11.05 0.41
CA ARG A 359 -27.45 -12.00 1.53
C ARG A 359 -27.95 -11.39 2.84
N ASN A 360 -28.47 -12.27 3.69
CA ASN A 360 -28.73 -11.96 5.11
C ASN A 360 -27.41 -11.83 5.88
N PHE A 361 -27.45 -11.11 7.00
CA PHE A 361 -26.31 -11.03 7.92
C PHE A 361 -26.08 -12.39 8.58
N ARG A 362 -24.83 -12.86 8.56
CA ARG A 362 -24.44 -14.16 9.13
C ARG A 362 -23.33 -14.03 10.15
N GLU A 363 -23.52 -14.62 11.32
CA GLU A 363 -22.47 -14.74 12.34
C GLU A 363 -22.07 -16.19 12.52
N TYR A 364 -20.77 -16.46 12.50
CA TYR A 364 -20.18 -17.76 12.77
C TYR A 364 -19.39 -17.68 14.06
N HIS A 365 -19.80 -18.45 15.08
CA HIS A 365 -19.16 -18.45 16.39
C HIS A 365 -18.28 -19.69 16.57
N TYR A 366 -17.14 -19.50 17.23
CA TYR A 366 -16.12 -20.53 17.44
C TYR A 366 -15.85 -20.75 18.92
N LEU A 367 -15.52 -21.99 19.29
CA LEU A 367 -15.11 -22.27 20.65
C LEU A 367 -13.69 -21.70 20.84
N PRO A 368 -13.35 -21.13 22.00
CA PRO A 368 -12.02 -20.59 22.25
C PRO A 368 -10.93 -21.62 21.91
N GLY A 369 -10.01 -21.24 21.03
CA GLY A 369 -8.91 -22.10 20.60
C GLY A 369 -9.23 -23.12 19.50
N SER A 370 -10.47 -23.22 19.01
CA SER A 370 -10.86 -24.28 18.05
C SER A 370 -10.54 -23.97 16.60
N PHE A 371 -10.34 -22.70 16.25
CA PHE A 371 -10.09 -22.27 14.88
C PHE A 371 -9.08 -21.12 14.85
N THR A 372 -8.09 -21.25 13.98
CA THR A 372 -7.04 -20.26 13.78
C THR A 372 -7.11 -19.66 12.39
N PHE A 373 -6.92 -18.35 12.29
CA PHE A 373 -6.77 -17.65 11.03
C PHE A 373 -5.51 -16.78 11.10
N LEU A 374 -4.52 -17.11 10.27
CA LEU A 374 -3.24 -16.42 10.23
C LEU A 374 -3.27 -15.35 9.14
N MET A 375 -2.87 -14.13 9.50
CA MET A 375 -2.72 -13.01 8.57
C MET A 375 -1.35 -13.02 7.87
N ALA A 376 -0.31 -13.52 8.56
CA ALA A 376 1.05 -13.63 8.04
C ALA A 376 1.76 -14.88 8.61
N GLU A 377 2.80 -15.36 7.92
CA GLU A 377 3.66 -16.45 8.40
C GLU A 377 4.76 -15.91 9.32
N GLY A 378 4.77 -16.30 10.60
CA GLY A 378 5.87 -16.01 11.54
C GLY A 378 5.42 -15.72 12.98
N ASP A 379 6.35 -15.81 13.93
CA ASP A 379 6.06 -15.74 15.38
C ASP A 379 6.27 -14.35 16.02
N ASP A 380 7.01 -13.41 15.40
CA ASP A 380 7.34 -12.14 16.05
C ASP A 380 6.90 -10.89 15.25
N ALA A 381 6.17 -10.01 15.96
CA ALA A 381 5.71 -8.68 15.56
C ALA A 381 4.87 -8.61 14.28
N LEU A 382 3.67 -9.22 14.30
CA LEU A 382 2.69 -9.22 13.19
C LEU A 382 2.49 -7.82 12.58
N HIS A 383 2.34 -6.79 13.42
CA HIS A 383 2.16 -5.42 12.95
C HIS A 383 3.35 -4.94 12.10
N VAL A 384 4.61 -5.25 12.47
CA VAL A 384 5.78 -4.90 11.64
C VAL A 384 5.72 -5.62 10.30
N GLN A 385 5.39 -6.91 10.30
CA GLN A 385 5.29 -7.69 9.06
C GLN A 385 4.25 -7.10 8.10
N LEU A 386 3.05 -6.82 8.61
CA LEU A 386 1.95 -6.25 7.83
C LEU A 386 2.27 -4.84 7.31
N LEU A 387 3.07 -4.06 8.03
CA LEU A 387 3.52 -2.73 7.60
C LEU A 387 4.62 -2.78 6.54
N MET A 388 5.47 -3.80 6.59
CA MET A 388 6.54 -4.00 5.59
C MET A 388 5.99 -4.49 4.25
N GLU A 389 4.86 -5.20 4.25
CA GLU A 389 4.24 -5.75 3.04
C GLU A 389 2.72 -5.51 2.99
N PRO A 390 2.24 -4.25 2.96
CA PRO A 390 0.80 -3.96 3.02
C PRO A 390 0.01 -4.51 1.83
N ALA A 391 0.62 -4.57 0.65
CA ALA A 391 0.05 -5.20 -0.54
C ALA A 391 -0.05 -6.74 -0.44
N GLY A 392 0.76 -7.37 0.42
CA GLY A 392 0.68 -8.80 0.74
C GLY A 392 -0.53 -9.15 1.61
N ASN A 393 -1.17 -8.14 2.21
CA ASN A 393 -2.33 -8.29 3.11
C ASN A 393 -3.66 -8.42 2.35
N ALA A 394 -3.62 -8.69 1.05
CA ALA A 394 -4.80 -8.93 0.24
C ALA A 394 -5.70 -9.98 0.92
N PRO A 395 -7.03 -9.83 0.84
CA PRO A 395 -7.97 -10.73 1.51
C PRO A 395 -7.65 -12.18 1.18
N VAL A 396 -7.21 -12.94 2.20
CA VAL A 396 -7.06 -14.38 2.05
C VAL A 396 -8.46 -14.94 1.86
N PHE A 397 -8.79 -15.30 0.62
CA PHE A 397 -10.06 -15.91 0.27
C PHE A 397 -10.21 -17.25 1.00
N THR A 398 -10.83 -17.21 2.17
CA THR A 398 -11.35 -18.39 2.84
C THR A 398 -12.74 -18.65 2.30
N TYR A 399 -12.96 -19.86 1.81
CA TYR A 399 -14.30 -20.26 1.40
C TYR A 399 -15.20 -20.33 2.63
N GLU A 400 -16.45 -19.91 2.50
CA GLU A 400 -17.45 -19.98 3.58
C GLU A 400 -17.63 -21.42 4.10
N SER A 401 -17.32 -22.43 3.29
CA SER A 401 -17.26 -23.84 3.71
C SER A 401 -16.20 -24.10 4.79
N ASP A 402 -15.07 -23.42 4.75
CA ASP A 402 -13.98 -23.59 5.73
C ASP A 402 -14.34 -22.92 7.06
N ILE A 403 -15.01 -21.76 6.98
CA ILE A 403 -15.61 -21.05 8.11
C ILE A 403 -16.67 -21.95 8.78
N LEU A 404 -17.62 -22.47 7.99
CA LEU A 404 -18.69 -23.34 8.50
C LEU A 404 -18.17 -24.65 9.11
N LYS A 405 -17.10 -25.23 8.55
CA LYS A 405 -16.59 -26.53 9.02
C LYS A 405 -16.12 -26.49 10.48
N ASN A 406 -15.62 -25.35 10.92
CA ASN A 406 -14.99 -25.19 12.23
C ASN A 406 -15.84 -24.42 13.25
N CYS A 407 -16.97 -23.84 12.82
CA CYS A 407 -17.85 -23.12 13.74
C CYS A 407 -18.67 -24.10 14.60
N PHE A 408 -19.10 -23.64 15.78
CA PHE A 408 -20.04 -24.37 16.65
C PHE A 408 -21.46 -23.80 16.55
N SER A 409 -21.59 -22.52 16.18
CA SER A 409 -22.87 -21.86 15.97
C SER A 409 -22.83 -20.98 14.72
N LEU A 410 -23.94 -20.96 14.00
CA LEU A 410 -24.22 -20.03 12.89
C LEU A 410 -25.54 -19.31 13.19
N ILE A 411 -25.58 -18.00 13.02
CA ILE A 411 -26.78 -17.18 13.23
C ILE A 411 -27.09 -16.42 11.93
N ASP A 412 -28.31 -16.54 11.43
CA ASP A 412 -28.82 -15.69 10.33
C ASP A 412 -29.72 -14.57 10.92
N SER A 413 -29.43 -13.33 10.55
CA SER A 413 -30.20 -12.13 10.93
C SER A 413 -30.65 -11.35 9.70
N VAL A 414 -31.77 -10.62 9.82
CA VAL A 414 -32.38 -9.89 8.69
C VAL A 414 -31.53 -8.69 8.26
N THR A 415 -31.03 -7.93 9.23
CA THR A 415 -30.14 -6.77 9.00
C THR A 415 -29.09 -6.66 10.12
N GLU A 416 -28.05 -5.86 9.88
CA GLU A 416 -27.01 -5.54 10.87
C GLU A 416 -27.57 -4.65 12.01
N ASP A 417 -28.57 -3.80 11.72
CA ASP A 417 -29.10 -2.78 12.66
C ASP A 417 -30.27 -3.29 13.53
N GLU A 418 -31.11 -4.19 13.02
CA GLU A 418 -32.20 -4.81 13.77
C GLU A 418 -31.82 -6.27 14.05
N MET A 419 -30.88 -6.47 14.98
CA MET A 419 -30.40 -7.78 15.45
C MET A 419 -31.54 -8.61 16.08
N LYS A 420 -32.38 -9.17 15.22
CA LYS A 420 -33.36 -10.19 15.54
C LYS A 420 -32.94 -11.46 14.81
N PRO A 421 -32.16 -12.33 15.46
CA PRO A 421 -31.75 -13.59 14.86
C PRO A 421 -33.00 -14.39 14.55
N PHE A 422 -33.27 -14.64 13.27
CA PHE A 422 -34.45 -15.39 12.86
C PHE A 422 -34.12 -16.87 12.68
N ARG A 423 -32.83 -17.22 12.53
CA ARG A 423 -32.35 -18.61 12.59
C ARG A 423 -31.03 -18.74 13.32
N GLU A 424 -30.90 -19.80 14.10
CA GLU A 424 -29.67 -20.22 14.77
C GLU A 424 -29.41 -21.70 14.45
N TYR A 425 -28.19 -22.06 14.09
CA TYR A 425 -27.77 -23.42 13.78
C TYR A 425 -26.66 -23.84 14.73
N THR A 426 -26.79 -25.01 15.34
CA THR A 426 -25.71 -25.65 16.08
C THR A 426 -24.95 -26.60 15.15
N VAL A 427 -23.65 -26.37 15.02
CA VAL A 427 -22.76 -27.09 14.10
C VAL A 427 -21.81 -27.98 14.90
N VAL A 428 -21.66 -29.23 14.47
CA VAL A 428 -20.73 -30.20 15.06
C VAL A 428 -20.03 -30.93 13.92
N ASP A 429 -18.69 -30.83 13.87
CA ASP A 429 -17.83 -31.40 12.82
C ASP A 429 -18.25 -30.96 11.40
N GLY A 430 -18.60 -29.68 11.24
CA GLY A 430 -19.08 -29.11 9.99
C GLY A 430 -20.46 -29.59 9.55
N MET A 431 -21.22 -30.27 10.42
CA MET A 431 -22.60 -30.69 10.16
C MET A 431 -23.57 -29.96 11.08
N ILE A 432 -24.65 -29.43 10.51
CA ILE A 432 -25.74 -28.85 11.29
C ILE A 432 -26.46 -29.98 12.04
N ARG A 433 -26.51 -29.89 13.37
CA ARG A 433 -27.18 -30.87 14.26
C ARG A 433 -28.52 -30.38 14.78
N ARG A 434 -28.68 -29.06 14.86
CA ARG A 434 -29.91 -28.41 15.31
C ARG A 434 -30.04 -27.10 14.57
N PHE A 435 -31.26 -26.72 14.20
CA PHE A 435 -31.56 -25.33 13.92
C PHE A 435 -32.77 -24.86 14.72
N ARG A 436 -32.79 -23.59 15.06
CA ARG A 436 -33.90 -22.87 15.67
C ARG A 436 -34.35 -21.77 14.72
N GLU A 437 -35.64 -21.51 14.67
CA GLU A 437 -36.26 -20.50 13.81
C GLU A 437 -37.24 -19.67 14.64
N ASP A 438 -37.20 -18.35 14.44
CA ASP A 438 -38.18 -17.38 14.91
C ASP A 438 -38.96 -16.96 13.67
N SER A 439 -40.13 -17.56 13.47
CA SER A 439 -40.93 -17.38 12.26
C SER A 439 -41.72 -16.06 12.25
N ASN A 440 -41.89 -15.43 13.42
CA ASN A 440 -42.74 -14.24 13.60
C ASN A 440 -41.92 -12.95 13.90
N PHE A 441 -40.59 -13.07 14.06
CA PHE A 441 -39.63 -12.01 14.33
C PHE A 441 -39.88 -11.25 15.65
N ASP A 442 -40.39 -11.94 16.67
CA ASP A 442 -40.60 -11.38 18.01
C ASP A 442 -39.37 -11.48 18.92
N GLY A 443 -38.32 -12.18 18.47
CA GLY A 443 -37.08 -12.41 19.20
C GLY A 443 -37.05 -13.72 20.01
N GLN A 444 -38.12 -14.52 19.97
CA GLN A 444 -38.19 -15.84 20.57
C GLN A 444 -38.29 -16.91 19.47
N PHE A 445 -37.52 -17.98 19.63
CA PHE A 445 -37.53 -19.07 18.65
C PHE A 445 -38.78 -19.94 18.85
N ASP A 446 -39.72 -19.86 17.91
CA ASP A 446 -40.96 -20.62 17.89
C ASP A 446 -40.80 -22.03 17.31
N ARG A 447 -39.64 -22.35 16.74
CA ARG A 447 -39.38 -23.67 16.16
C ARG A 447 -37.95 -24.16 16.41
N THR A 448 -37.81 -25.45 16.69
CA THR A 448 -36.52 -26.14 16.79
C THR A 448 -36.56 -27.44 16.00
N VAL A 449 -35.54 -27.74 15.20
CA VAL A 449 -35.43 -29.00 14.45
C VAL A 449 -34.08 -29.64 14.71
N LEU A 450 -34.08 -30.94 14.97
CA LEU A 450 -32.90 -31.77 15.16
C LEU A 450 -32.60 -32.56 13.89
N LEU A 451 -31.32 -32.61 13.52
CA LEU A 451 -30.85 -33.25 12.30
C LEU A 451 -29.81 -34.32 12.58
N GLU A 452 -29.89 -35.37 11.77
CA GLU A 452 -28.90 -36.43 11.69
C GLU A 452 -28.48 -36.58 10.22
N ASN A 453 -27.18 -36.43 9.94
CA ASN A 453 -26.62 -36.50 8.58
C ASN A 453 -27.35 -35.57 7.58
N TRP A 454 -27.57 -34.31 7.95
CA TRP A 454 -28.31 -33.30 7.16
C TRP A 454 -29.80 -33.56 6.95
N LEU A 455 -30.37 -34.59 7.59
CA LEU A 455 -31.78 -34.91 7.49
C LEU A 455 -32.49 -34.66 8.82
N PRO A 456 -33.66 -33.99 8.84
CA PRO A 456 -34.42 -33.85 10.05
C PRO A 456 -34.88 -35.23 10.55
N TYR A 457 -34.82 -35.45 11.86
CA TYR A 457 -35.41 -36.62 12.52
C TYR A 457 -36.48 -36.24 13.55
N GLU A 458 -36.41 -35.02 14.09
CA GLU A 458 -37.34 -34.53 15.10
C GLU A 458 -37.48 -32.99 15.02
N GLY A 459 -38.66 -32.47 15.31
CA GLY A 459 -38.93 -31.03 15.36
C GLY A 459 -39.84 -30.66 16.52
N TYR A 460 -39.80 -29.40 16.92
CA TYR A 460 -40.56 -28.82 18.03
C TYR A 460 -41.09 -27.46 17.59
N ARG A 461 -42.35 -27.13 17.89
CA ARG A 461 -42.94 -25.81 17.64
C ARG A 461 -43.79 -25.32 18.79
N ASP A 462 -43.67 -24.03 19.05
CA ASP A 462 -44.55 -23.23 19.87
C ASP A 462 -45.59 -22.59 18.93
N ILE A 463 -46.85 -22.98 19.06
CA ILE A 463 -47.92 -22.54 18.15
C ILE A 463 -48.66 -21.34 18.73
N ASP A 464 -48.78 -21.23 20.06
CA ASP A 464 -49.50 -20.16 20.72
C ASP A 464 -48.62 -18.99 21.24
N SER A 465 -47.30 -19.10 21.02
CA SER A 465 -46.28 -18.11 21.35
C SER A 465 -46.15 -17.84 22.84
N ASP A 466 -46.35 -18.86 23.68
CA ASP A 466 -46.20 -18.76 25.13
C ASP A 466 -44.80 -19.14 25.65
N GLY A 467 -43.91 -19.59 24.75
CA GLY A 467 -42.54 -20.01 25.03
C GLY A 467 -42.38 -21.50 25.34
N GLU A 468 -43.47 -22.27 25.38
CA GLU A 468 -43.46 -23.73 25.51
C GLU A 468 -43.76 -24.40 24.16
N PHE A 469 -43.22 -25.62 23.93
CA PHE A 469 -43.45 -26.32 22.67
C PHE A 469 -44.74 -27.15 22.73
N ASP A 470 -45.76 -26.72 21.98
CA ASP A 470 -47.02 -27.46 21.83
C ASP A 470 -46.90 -28.67 20.90
N LEU A 471 -46.03 -28.59 19.90
CA LEU A 471 -45.98 -29.54 18.78
C LEU A 471 -44.62 -30.21 18.70
N LYS A 472 -44.61 -31.54 18.68
CA LYS A 472 -43.44 -32.37 18.40
C LYS A 472 -43.59 -33.09 17.06
N GLU A 473 -42.81 -32.68 16.07
CA GLU A 473 -42.74 -33.26 14.73
C GLU A 473 -41.81 -34.50 14.72
N LYS A 474 -42.17 -35.53 13.96
CA LYS A 474 -41.36 -36.74 13.72
C LYS A 474 -41.03 -36.86 12.24
N TYR A 475 -39.80 -37.24 11.94
CA TYR A 475 -39.32 -37.43 10.58
C TYR A 475 -38.64 -38.79 10.42
N ILE A 476 -38.77 -39.37 9.22
CA ILE A 476 -38.09 -40.62 8.84
C ILE A 476 -37.39 -40.37 7.51
N SER A 477 -36.07 -40.57 7.50
CA SER A 477 -35.21 -40.29 6.34
C SER A 477 -35.39 -38.87 5.79
N GLY A 478 -35.53 -37.88 6.68
CA GLY A 478 -35.72 -36.47 6.34
C GLY A 478 -37.11 -36.08 5.84
N ARG A 479 -38.06 -37.03 5.79
CA ARG A 479 -39.45 -36.76 5.40
C ARG A 479 -40.34 -36.72 6.62
N PHE A 480 -41.27 -35.78 6.63
CA PHE A 480 -42.27 -35.68 7.69
C PHE A 480 -43.07 -36.97 7.79
N ALA A 481 -43.11 -37.55 8.99
CA ALA A 481 -43.76 -38.81 9.28
C ALA A 481 -44.95 -38.63 10.25
N GLY A 482 -45.06 -37.51 10.95
CA GLY A 482 -46.17 -37.25 11.87
C GLY A 482 -45.82 -36.20 12.91
N PHE A 483 -46.73 -35.99 13.85
CA PHE A 483 -46.56 -35.07 14.96
C PHE A 483 -47.34 -35.50 16.21
N VAL A 484 -46.96 -34.94 17.35
CA VAL A 484 -47.71 -34.97 18.60
C VAL A 484 -48.00 -33.53 18.97
N TYR A 485 -49.26 -33.16 19.12
CA TYR A 485 -49.73 -31.87 19.57
C TYR A 485 -50.31 -32.00 20.98
N GLU A 486 -49.80 -31.21 21.92
CA GLU A 486 -50.28 -31.15 23.29
C GLU A 486 -50.92 -29.79 23.54
N GLY A 487 -52.25 -29.70 23.34
CA GLY A 487 -53.00 -28.49 23.62
C GLY A 487 -53.38 -28.38 25.10
N ARG A 488 -53.86 -27.19 25.51
CA ARG A 488 -54.30 -26.91 26.88
C ARG A 488 -55.33 -27.90 27.42
N GLU A 489 -56.21 -28.40 26.57
CA GLU A 489 -57.33 -29.27 26.96
C GLU A 489 -57.25 -30.72 26.43
N SER A 490 -56.33 -31.05 25.52
CA SER A 490 -56.20 -32.42 24.98
C SER A 490 -54.83 -32.72 24.38
N ARG A 491 -54.51 -34.01 24.18
CA ARG A 491 -53.35 -34.46 23.39
C ARG A 491 -53.83 -35.12 22.09
N LEU A 492 -53.30 -34.66 20.97
CA LEU A 492 -53.54 -35.20 19.63
C LEU A 492 -52.23 -35.77 19.09
N GLU A 493 -52.23 -37.01 18.63
CA GLU A 493 -51.11 -37.57 17.89
C GLU A 493 -51.51 -37.93 16.47
N GLU A 494 -50.82 -37.38 15.48
CA GLU A 494 -50.96 -37.80 14.10
C GLU A 494 -49.70 -38.52 13.67
N TYR A 495 -49.83 -39.72 13.12
CA TYR A 495 -48.69 -40.40 12.50
C TYR A 495 -49.07 -41.00 11.16
N GLN A 496 -48.12 -40.95 10.23
CA GLN A 496 -48.21 -41.50 8.90
C GLN A 496 -47.31 -42.74 8.83
N ASP A 497 -47.92 -43.89 8.55
CA ASP A 497 -47.17 -45.09 8.22
C ASP A 497 -46.65 -44.96 6.77
N LEU A 498 -45.35 -44.71 6.66
CA LEU A 498 -44.68 -44.52 5.38
C LEU A 498 -44.66 -45.79 4.52
N TRP A 499 -44.83 -46.98 5.10
CA TRP A 499 -44.85 -48.25 4.36
C TRP A 499 -46.22 -48.55 3.76
N SER A 500 -47.30 -48.25 4.47
CA SER A 500 -48.67 -48.46 4.00
C SER A 500 -49.33 -47.22 3.39
N ARG A 501 -48.68 -46.05 3.48
CA ARG A 501 -49.23 -44.71 3.13
C ARG A 501 -50.51 -44.36 3.89
N ARG A 502 -50.79 -45.03 5.00
CA ARG A 502 -51.94 -44.74 5.85
C ARG A 502 -51.59 -43.63 6.83
N ARG A 503 -52.58 -42.80 7.12
CA ARG A 503 -52.46 -41.72 8.09
C ARG A 503 -53.43 -41.99 9.24
N TYR A 504 -52.96 -41.81 10.45
CA TYR A 504 -53.72 -42.06 11.66
C TYR A 504 -53.72 -40.80 12.52
N GLN A 505 -54.85 -40.47 13.12
CA GLN A 505 -54.95 -39.47 14.18
C GLN A 505 -55.51 -40.13 15.43
N LEU A 506 -54.84 -39.94 16.55
CA LEU A 506 -55.17 -40.48 17.86
C LEU A 506 -55.46 -39.32 18.80
N TRP A 507 -56.58 -39.37 19.52
CA TRP A 507 -57.00 -38.32 20.44
C TRP A 507 -57.06 -38.86 21.86
N ASP A 508 -56.41 -38.17 22.81
CA ASP A 508 -56.59 -38.35 24.26
C ASP A 508 -57.21 -37.06 24.82
N PHE A 509 -58.55 -37.02 24.82
CA PHE A 509 -59.34 -35.94 25.38
C PHE A 509 -59.25 -35.92 26.91
N SER A 510 -59.05 -37.10 27.52
CA SER A 510 -59.05 -37.27 28.98
C SER A 510 -57.73 -36.92 29.67
N LYS A 511 -56.63 -36.84 28.89
CA LYS A 511 -55.24 -36.68 29.35
C LYS A 511 -54.80 -37.77 30.33
N ASN A 512 -55.40 -38.96 30.25
CA ASN A 512 -55.08 -40.06 31.15
C ASN A 512 -53.91 -40.93 30.64
N GLY A 513 -53.35 -40.60 29.47
CA GLY A 513 -52.26 -41.32 28.84
C GLY A 513 -52.72 -42.44 27.90
N PHE A 514 -54.03 -42.60 27.69
CA PHE A 514 -54.64 -43.55 26.77
C PHE A 514 -55.54 -42.81 25.77
N TYR A 515 -55.49 -43.20 24.50
CA TYR A 515 -56.30 -42.56 23.47
C TYR A 515 -57.77 -42.97 23.56
N ASP A 516 -58.66 -41.99 23.45
CA ASP A 516 -60.11 -42.12 23.43
C ASP A 516 -60.66 -42.36 22.01
N ALA A 517 -59.93 -41.93 20.96
CA ALA A 517 -60.35 -42.08 19.57
C ALA A 517 -59.19 -42.28 18.60
N LEU A 518 -59.44 -43.03 17.53
CA LEU A 518 -58.56 -43.25 16.39
C LEU A 518 -59.30 -42.89 15.09
N LEU A 519 -58.69 -42.08 14.23
CA LEU A 519 -59.11 -41.85 12.86
C LEU A 519 -58.08 -42.45 11.90
N GLU A 520 -58.50 -43.32 10.99
CA GLU A 520 -57.65 -43.89 9.93
C GLU A 520 -58.04 -43.35 8.56
N GLN A 521 -57.09 -42.79 7.82
CA GLN A 521 -57.32 -42.29 6.47
C GLN A 521 -57.29 -43.44 5.45
N LYS A 522 -58.39 -43.60 4.73
CA LYS A 522 -58.53 -44.52 3.60
C LYS A 522 -57.75 -44.05 2.38
N GLY A 523 -57.49 -44.99 1.46
CA GLY A 523 -56.81 -44.71 0.19
C GLY A 523 -57.56 -43.75 -0.74
N ASP A 524 -58.84 -43.46 -0.49
CA ASP A 524 -59.65 -42.46 -1.19
C ASP A 524 -59.63 -41.07 -0.53
N GLY A 525 -58.91 -40.93 0.59
CA GLY A 525 -58.77 -39.68 1.35
C GLY A 525 -59.83 -39.47 2.44
N SER A 526 -60.86 -40.33 2.53
CA SER A 526 -61.84 -40.30 3.62
C SER A 526 -61.28 -40.85 4.93
N TRP A 527 -61.89 -40.53 6.07
CA TRP A 527 -61.46 -40.97 7.39
C TRP A 527 -62.47 -41.94 8.00
N ASP A 528 -61.97 -43.04 8.55
CA ASP A 528 -62.73 -43.95 9.41
C ASP A 528 -62.46 -43.63 10.87
N GLU A 529 -63.52 -43.28 11.60
CA GLU A 529 -63.48 -43.01 13.04
C GLU A 529 -63.75 -44.30 13.82
N LEU A 530 -62.89 -44.57 14.80
CA LEU A 530 -63.01 -45.64 15.76
C LEU A 530 -62.87 -45.05 17.16
N LEU A 531 -63.98 -44.96 17.89
CA LEU A 531 -63.96 -44.65 19.31
C LEU A 531 -63.34 -45.84 20.05
N ILE A 532 -62.32 -45.56 20.85
CA ILE A 532 -61.64 -46.57 21.66
C ILE A 532 -62.35 -46.58 23.01
N GLU A 533 -63.34 -47.45 23.17
CA GLU A 533 -63.93 -47.71 24.48
C GLU A 533 -62.84 -48.33 25.39
N GLN A 534 -62.51 -47.63 26.49
CA GLN A 534 -61.60 -48.12 27.52
C GLN A 534 -62.27 -49.18 28.41
#